data_AF-A0A942DVM8-F1
#
_entry.id   AF-A0A942DVM8-F1
#
_cell.length_a   1.000
_cell.length_b   1.000
_cell.length_c   1.000
_cell.angle_alpha   90.00
_cell.angle_beta   90.00
_cell.angle_gamma   90.00
#
_symmetry.space_group_name_H-M   'P 1'
#
loop_
_entity.id
_entity.type
_entity.pdbx_description
1 polymer ?
#
loop_
_entity_poly.entity_id
_entity_poly.type
_entity_poly.pdbx_seq_one_letter_code
_entity_poly.pdbx_strand_id
1 'polypeptide(L)'
;MSLDGKLDLTEPYEPLARRISGAQTMEAALVGLILETESLSALQILLREEAARTKDESGAVQIAEMQQFLRRHPQSWRQVRGAAKAVDHARGNETPEEVLARLAESFDAAAAISPAAGVALYSLGDEGKLAAMTDEAVEWLEQQGLIAPDRELLDLGCGSGRFEQALSPKVRRIVGTEISPRMLECSGKRCSGLTNVQFRLTDGRDLGGFRDRSFDCILAVDSFPYLVLAGGGIAAAHVRDSGRVLRAGGSLVILNYSYEGGFETQQAEVTELGRLAGLELTSAAKNPFRLWDGSAFQLDKPGPSLRGRSMGRGSTLRARIRVALVGVRDRSLGRFRAAAPLLRIPLLAADVTRGGLLVAPAGGLVRNLLARPAAWPSDASSLLPAQPMRHDFDPAQIGEPFPAASRWSGNERRSK
;
A
#
# COMPACT_ATOMS: atom_id res chain seq x y z
N MET A 1 31.67 -1.06 -18.13
CA MET A 1 31.15 -0.38 -19.33
C MET A 1 32.28 -0.25 -20.33
N SER A 2 32.22 -1.01 -21.42
CA SER A 2 33.01 -0.76 -22.63
C SER A 2 32.14 0.09 -23.57
N LEU A 3 32.74 1.07 -24.24
CA LEU A 3 32.12 2.15 -24.99
C LEU A 3 31.47 1.74 -26.34
N ASP A 4 31.27 0.45 -26.60
CA ASP A 4 30.79 -0.09 -27.89
C ASP A 4 29.55 -1.00 -27.79
N GLY A 5 28.60 -0.70 -26.89
CA GLY A 5 27.18 -1.12 -27.03
C GLY A 5 26.89 -2.62 -27.28
N LYS A 6 27.82 -3.53 -26.99
CA LYS A 6 27.62 -4.97 -26.97
C LYS A 6 27.78 -5.42 -25.54
N LEU A 7 26.72 -5.98 -24.96
CA LEU A 7 26.82 -6.75 -23.73
C LEU A 7 27.95 -7.78 -23.91
N ASP A 8 28.90 -7.81 -22.99
CA ASP A 8 29.91 -8.87 -22.96
C ASP A 8 29.21 -10.16 -22.55
N LEU A 9 29.08 -11.08 -23.51
CA LEU A 9 28.32 -12.32 -23.40
C LEU A 9 29.17 -13.48 -22.83
N THR A 10 30.38 -13.23 -22.32
CA THR A 10 31.27 -14.31 -21.83
C THR A 10 31.01 -14.71 -20.37
N GLU A 11 30.37 -13.84 -19.59
CA GLU A 11 30.04 -14.04 -18.17
C GLU A 11 28.52 -13.93 -17.93
N PRO A 12 27.97 -14.42 -16.79
CA PRO A 12 26.58 -14.17 -16.41
C PRO A 12 26.31 -12.66 -16.36
N TYR A 13 25.15 -12.21 -16.82
CA TYR A 13 24.77 -10.81 -16.62
C TYR A 13 24.48 -10.61 -15.13
N GLU A 14 25.51 -10.18 -14.41
CA GLU A 14 25.55 -10.14 -12.95
C GLU A 14 24.34 -9.41 -12.30
N PRO A 15 23.76 -8.35 -12.91
CA PRO A 15 22.52 -7.74 -12.42
C PRO A 15 21.29 -8.66 -12.51
N LEU A 16 21.18 -9.51 -13.54
CA LEU A 16 20.08 -10.48 -13.66
C LEU A 16 20.29 -11.67 -12.73
N ALA A 17 21.51 -12.24 -12.69
CA ALA A 17 21.84 -13.36 -11.81
C ALA A 17 21.53 -13.07 -10.33
N ARG A 18 21.84 -11.84 -9.85
CA ARG A 18 21.51 -11.42 -8.48
C ARG A 18 20.01 -11.22 -8.23
N ARG A 19 19.23 -10.88 -9.25
CA ARG A 19 17.77 -10.69 -9.14
C ARG A 19 17.03 -12.02 -9.12
N ILE A 20 17.52 -13.00 -9.88
CA ILE A 20 16.86 -14.30 -10.05
C ILE A 20 17.28 -15.37 -9.04
N SER A 21 18.36 -15.16 -8.28
CA SER A 21 18.86 -16.12 -7.28
C SER A 21 18.03 -16.14 -5.97
N GLY A 22 16.71 -15.93 -6.06
CA GLY A 22 15.78 -15.97 -4.92
C GLY A 22 15.74 -14.73 -4.02
N ALA A 23 16.46 -13.65 -4.37
CA ALA A 23 16.49 -12.42 -3.58
C ALA A 23 15.30 -11.47 -3.85
N GLN A 24 14.61 -11.63 -4.98
CA GLN A 24 13.46 -10.80 -5.40
C GLN A 24 12.31 -11.66 -5.92
N THR A 25 11.09 -11.15 -5.82
CA THR A 25 9.92 -11.73 -6.51
C THR A 25 10.12 -11.67 -8.03
N MET A 26 9.40 -12.52 -8.76
CA MET A 26 9.47 -12.54 -10.23
C MET A 26 9.06 -11.19 -10.81
N GLU A 27 8.02 -10.58 -10.23
CA GLU A 27 7.49 -9.28 -10.61
C GLU A 27 8.54 -8.17 -10.45
N ALA A 28 9.17 -8.06 -9.27
CA ALA A 28 10.17 -7.03 -9.00
C ALA A 28 11.40 -7.19 -9.91
N ALA A 29 11.87 -8.43 -10.10
CA ALA A 29 12.97 -8.73 -11.01
C ALA A 29 12.61 -8.35 -12.46
N LEU A 30 11.41 -8.71 -12.94
CA LEU A 30 10.97 -8.41 -14.30
C LEU A 30 10.76 -6.91 -14.54
N VAL A 31 10.24 -6.15 -13.56
CA VAL A 31 10.19 -4.68 -13.64
C VAL A 31 11.59 -4.12 -13.86
N GLY A 32 12.57 -4.51 -13.03
CA GLY A 32 13.96 -4.03 -13.18
C GLY A 32 14.54 -4.30 -14.57
N LEU A 33 14.31 -5.50 -15.11
CA LEU A 33 14.76 -5.86 -16.45
C LEU A 33 14.03 -5.09 -17.57
N ILE A 34 12.73 -4.84 -17.41
CA ILE A 34 11.97 -4.02 -18.35
C ILE A 34 12.53 -2.59 -18.39
N LEU A 35 12.88 -2.02 -17.23
CA LEU A 35 13.42 -0.65 -17.16
C LEU A 35 14.84 -0.53 -17.73
N GLU A 36 15.65 -1.59 -17.65
CA GLU A 36 17.02 -1.62 -18.17
C GLU A 36 17.12 -1.95 -19.67
N THR A 37 16.11 -2.60 -20.24
CA THR A 37 16.16 -3.09 -21.63
C THR A 37 15.54 -2.09 -22.60
N GLU A 38 16.19 -1.89 -23.74
CA GLU A 38 15.75 -0.91 -24.76
C GLU A 38 14.53 -1.35 -25.58
N SER A 39 14.26 -2.67 -25.63
CA SER A 39 13.10 -3.23 -26.34
C SER A 39 12.64 -4.55 -25.72
N LEU A 40 11.38 -4.93 -25.99
CA LEU A 40 10.87 -6.27 -25.64
C LEU A 40 11.72 -7.39 -26.26
N SER A 41 12.21 -7.21 -27.49
CA SER A 41 13.08 -8.19 -28.14
C SER A 41 14.41 -8.34 -27.43
N ALA A 42 15.03 -7.24 -26.98
CA ALA A 42 16.25 -7.28 -26.18
C ALA A 42 16.03 -8.03 -24.85
N LEU A 43 14.92 -7.75 -24.16
CA LEU A 43 14.54 -8.47 -22.94
C LEU A 43 14.36 -9.98 -23.19
N GLN A 44 13.66 -10.35 -24.27
CA GLN A 44 13.44 -11.74 -24.63
C GLN A 44 14.73 -12.48 -25.02
N ILE A 45 15.72 -11.77 -25.59
CA ILE A 45 17.05 -12.34 -25.87
C ILE A 45 17.78 -12.57 -24.54
N LEU A 46 17.85 -11.55 -23.67
CA LEU A 46 18.49 -11.63 -22.36
C LEU A 46 17.94 -12.81 -21.53
N LEU A 47 16.62 -12.94 -21.43
CA LEU A 47 15.99 -14.05 -20.70
C LEU A 47 16.29 -15.41 -21.34
N ARG A 48 16.40 -15.51 -22.67
CA ARG A 48 16.73 -16.78 -23.35
C ARG A 48 18.17 -17.19 -23.10
N GLU A 49 19.08 -16.22 -23.16
CA GLU A 49 20.50 -16.47 -22.93
C GLU A 49 20.78 -16.85 -21.47
N GLU A 50 20.17 -16.17 -20.50
CA GLU A 50 20.34 -16.51 -19.09
C GLU A 50 19.73 -17.87 -18.75
N ALA A 51 18.55 -18.21 -19.31
CA ALA A 51 17.95 -19.53 -19.13
C ALA A 51 18.87 -20.68 -19.58
N ALA A 52 19.70 -20.46 -20.61
CA ALA A 52 20.65 -21.45 -21.10
C ALA A 52 21.93 -21.54 -20.25
N ARG A 53 22.21 -20.54 -19.40
CA ARG A 53 23.45 -20.42 -18.63
C ARG A 53 23.28 -20.72 -17.15
N THR A 54 22.14 -20.33 -16.57
CA THR A 54 21.92 -20.44 -15.13
C THR A 54 22.01 -21.89 -14.68
N LYS A 55 22.74 -22.11 -13.58
CA LYS A 55 22.80 -23.40 -12.88
C LYS A 55 21.89 -23.42 -11.65
N ASP A 56 21.24 -22.30 -11.36
CA ASP A 56 20.27 -22.18 -10.28
C ASP A 56 18.89 -22.62 -10.80
N GLU A 57 18.39 -23.74 -10.27
CA GLU A 57 17.08 -24.29 -10.63
C GLU A 57 15.95 -23.30 -10.32
N SER A 58 16.05 -22.55 -9.22
CA SER A 58 15.05 -21.55 -8.83
C SER A 58 15.03 -20.40 -9.84
N GLY A 59 16.20 -19.86 -10.17
CA GLY A 59 16.35 -18.84 -11.21
C GLY A 59 15.86 -19.30 -12.58
N ALA A 60 16.09 -20.57 -12.95
CA ALA A 60 15.61 -21.14 -14.22
C ALA A 60 14.07 -21.18 -14.29
N VAL A 61 13.40 -21.60 -13.20
CA VAL A 61 11.94 -21.58 -13.09
C VAL A 61 11.42 -20.14 -13.22
N GLN A 62 12.01 -19.20 -12.49
CA GLN A 62 11.60 -17.80 -12.51
C GLN A 62 11.75 -17.17 -13.89
N ILE A 63 12.84 -17.44 -14.62
CA ILE A 63 13.02 -16.99 -16.00
C ILE A 63 11.95 -17.61 -16.92
N ALA A 64 11.66 -18.90 -16.79
CA ALA A 64 10.64 -19.55 -17.59
C ALA A 64 9.25 -18.92 -17.38
N GLU A 65 8.92 -18.56 -16.14
CA GLU A 65 7.72 -17.82 -15.79
C GLU A 65 7.68 -16.42 -16.42
N MET A 66 8.78 -15.65 -16.32
CA MET A 66 8.89 -14.33 -16.96
C MET A 66 8.69 -14.41 -18.48
N GLN A 67 9.34 -15.38 -19.14
CA GLN A 67 9.18 -15.60 -20.58
C GLN A 67 7.74 -15.98 -20.94
N GLN A 68 7.10 -16.83 -20.13
CA GLN A 68 5.72 -17.24 -20.35
C GLN A 68 4.75 -16.06 -20.16
N PHE A 69 4.97 -15.23 -19.14
CA PHE A 69 4.21 -14.02 -18.90
C PHE A 69 4.34 -13.04 -20.08
N LEU A 70 5.56 -12.71 -20.50
CA LEU A 70 5.79 -11.78 -21.63
C LEU A 70 5.18 -12.28 -22.95
N ARG A 71 5.09 -13.60 -23.16
CA ARG A 71 4.38 -14.16 -24.33
C ARG A 71 2.87 -13.94 -24.27
N ARG A 72 2.28 -14.02 -23.08
CA ARG A 72 0.83 -13.78 -22.88
C ARG A 72 0.48 -12.29 -22.83
N HIS A 73 1.40 -11.46 -22.35
CA HIS A 73 1.20 -10.03 -22.12
C HIS A 73 2.31 -9.20 -22.80
N PRO A 74 2.43 -9.23 -24.15
CA PRO A 74 3.49 -8.50 -24.86
C PRO A 74 3.44 -6.98 -24.64
N GLN A 75 2.27 -6.43 -24.30
CA GLN A 75 2.08 -5.02 -23.97
C GLN A 75 2.74 -4.62 -22.64
N SER A 76 2.97 -5.55 -21.70
CA SER A 76 3.47 -5.25 -20.36
C SER A 76 4.80 -4.50 -20.40
N TRP A 77 5.69 -4.85 -21.33
CA TRP A 77 6.96 -4.13 -21.49
C TRP A 77 6.74 -2.63 -21.77
N ARG A 78 5.83 -2.29 -22.70
CA ARG A 78 5.54 -0.89 -23.03
C ARG A 78 4.79 -0.19 -21.90
N GLN A 79 3.84 -0.88 -21.27
CA GLN A 79 3.01 -0.31 -20.20
C GLN A 79 3.84 0.01 -18.96
N VAL A 80 4.68 -0.93 -18.50
CA VAL A 80 5.56 -0.74 -17.35
C VAL A 80 6.56 0.38 -17.62
N ARG A 81 7.28 0.36 -18.76
CA ARG A 81 8.21 1.46 -19.08
C ARG A 81 7.50 2.81 -19.19
N GLY A 82 6.34 2.83 -19.83
CA GLY A 82 5.56 4.05 -20.02
C GLY A 82 5.09 4.64 -18.68
N ALA A 83 4.50 3.82 -17.82
CA ALA A 83 4.06 4.25 -16.49
C ALA A 83 5.23 4.70 -15.61
N ALA A 84 6.34 3.95 -15.60
CA ALA A 84 7.54 4.31 -14.84
C ALA A 84 8.16 5.63 -15.32
N LYS A 85 8.11 5.92 -16.63
CA LYS A 85 8.59 7.20 -17.17
C LYS A 85 7.63 8.35 -16.88
N ALA A 86 6.34 8.08 -16.72
CA ALA A 86 5.33 9.10 -16.48
C ALA A 86 5.41 9.68 -15.06
N VAL A 87 5.79 8.87 -14.06
CA VAL A 87 5.85 9.30 -12.65
C VAL A 87 7.27 9.63 -12.23
N ASP A 88 7.57 10.93 -12.12
CA ASP A 88 8.86 11.41 -11.66
C ASP A 88 8.94 11.48 -10.13
N HIS A 89 9.82 10.66 -9.57
CA HIS A 89 10.06 10.54 -8.13
C HIS A 89 11.20 11.44 -7.63
N ALA A 90 11.81 12.25 -8.50
CA ALA A 90 12.76 13.26 -8.11
C ALA A 90 12.04 14.50 -7.57
N ARG A 91 12.71 15.20 -6.65
CA ARG A 91 12.29 16.53 -6.19
C ARG A 91 13.37 17.55 -6.52
N GLY A 92 12.96 18.63 -7.20
CA GLY A 92 13.82 19.79 -7.47
C GLY A 92 13.65 20.89 -6.41
N ASN A 93 13.75 22.15 -6.85
CA ASN A 93 13.48 23.33 -6.01
C ASN A 93 11.98 23.69 -5.94
N GLU A 94 11.11 22.68 -6.03
CA GLU A 94 9.66 22.84 -6.10
C GLU A 94 9.05 23.05 -4.70
N THR A 95 8.07 23.94 -4.63
CA THR A 95 7.14 24.02 -3.49
C THR A 95 6.32 22.73 -3.36
N PRO A 96 5.80 22.40 -2.17
CA PRO A 96 4.93 21.24 -2.01
C PRO A 96 3.73 21.22 -2.97
N GLU A 97 3.12 22.37 -3.21
CA GLU A 97 1.98 22.53 -4.12
C GLU A 97 2.36 22.25 -5.58
N GLU A 98 3.54 22.71 -6.03
CA GLU A 98 4.05 22.39 -7.37
C GLU A 98 4.33 20.90 -7.54
N VAL A 99 4.88 20.25 -6.50
CA VAL A 99 5.08 18.79 -6.53
C VAL A 99 3.74 18.05 -6.64
N LEU A 100 2.73 18.44 -5.86
CA LEU A 100 1.40 17.82 -5.91
C LEU A 100 0.74 18.00 -7.29
N ALA A 101 0.83 19.20 -7.88
CA ALA A 101 0.31 19.46 -9.23
C ALA A 101 1.02 18.60 -10.28
N ARG A 102 2.36 18.52 -10.24
CA ARG A 102 3.14 17.66 -11.13
C ARG A 102 2.79 16.18 -10.95
N LEU A 103 2.60 15.72 -9.71
CA LEU A 103 2.20 14.34 -9.43
C LEU A 103 0.82 14.03 -10.01
N ALA A 104 -0.15 14.95 -9.90
CA ALA A 104 -1.47 14.78 -10.51
C ALA A 104 -1.37 14.60 -12.04
N GLU A 105 -0.58 15.45 -12.72
CA GLU A 105 -0.32 15.32 -14.16
C GLU A 105 0.41 14.01 -14.50
N SER A 106 1.36 13.61 -13.67
CA SER A 106 2.14 12.38 -13.83
C SER A 106 1.26 11.13 -13.73
N PHE A 107 0.35 11.09 -12.76
CA PHE A 107 -0.61 10.00 -12.59
C PHE A 107 -1.68 10.00 -13.68
N ASP A 108 -2.08 11.16 -14.19
CA ASP A 108 -2.91 11.25 -15.40
C ASP A 108 -2.20 10.60 -16.60
N ALA A 109 -0.92 10.90 -16.81
CA ALA A 109 -0.12 10.30 -17.86
C ALA A 109 0.06 8.79 -17.67
N ALA A 110 0.32 8.32 -16.44
CA ALA A 110 0.44 6.90 -16.13
C ALA A 110 -0.88 6.14 -16.35
N ALA A 111 -2.00 6.69 -15.89
CA ALA A 111 -3.33 6.13 -16.10
C ALA A 111 -3.73 6.06 -17.59
N ALA A 112 -3.23 6.99 -18.41
CA ALA A 112 -3.42 6.94 -19.86
C ALA A 112 -2.72 5.75 -20.53
N ILE A 113 -1.63 5.27 -19.93
CA ILE A 113 -0.82 4.17 -20.44
C ILE A 113 -1.34 2.82 -19.93
N SER A 114 -1.48 2.70 -18.61
CA SER A 114 -2.02 1.53 -17.93
C SER A 114 -2.39 1.92 -16.51
N PRO A 115 -3.70 1.95 -16.16
CA PRO A 115 -4.12 2.19 -14.78
C PRO A 115 -3.49 1.22 -13.78
N ALA A 116 -3.38 -0.07 -14.14
CA ALA A 116 -2.77 -1.09 -13.31
C ALA A 116 -1.28 -0.84 -13.04
N ALA A 117 -0.49 -0.56 -14.09
CA ALA A 117 0.93 -0.25 -13.92
C ALA A 117 1.15 1.12 -13.26
N GLY A 118 0.21 2.05 -13.41
CA GLY A 118 0.26 3.38 -12.80
C GLY A 118 0.08 3.37 -11.29
N VAL A 119 -0.73 2.46 -10.74
CA VAL A 119 -0.90 2.31 -9.27
C VAL A 119 0.05 1.31 -8.64
N ALA A 120 0.52 0.31 -9.40
CA ALA A 120 1.42 -0.72 -8.90
C ALA A 120 2.26 -1.24 -10.08
N LEU A 121 3.48 -0.72 -10.22
CA LEU A 121 4.35 -1.06 -11.34
C LEU A 121 4.67 -2.57 -11.42
N TYR A 122 4.78 -3.20 -10.25
CA TYR A 122 4.99 -4.63 -10.05
C TYR A 122 3.78 -5.50 -10.42
N SER A 123 2.60 -4.92 -10.70
CA SER A 123 1.50 -5.65 -11.37
C SER A 123 1.84 -6.01 -12.82
N LEU A 124 2.91 -5.41 -13.37
CA LEU A 124 3.32 -5.57 -14.77
C LEU A 124 2.23 -5.14 -15.77
N GLY A 125 1.31 -4.28 -15.35
CA GLY A 125 0.14 -3.86 -16.13
C GLY A 125 -0.94 -4.93 -16.26
N ASP A 126 -0.84 -6.03 -15.51
CA ASP A 126 -1.82 -7.13 -15.50
C ASP A 126 -2.86 -6.95 -14.38
N GLU A 127 -4.13 -6.89 -14.75
CA GLU A 127 -5.25 -6.72 -13.80
C GLU A 127 -5.43 -7.92 -12.88
N GLY A 128 -5.07 -9.14 -13.32
CA GLY A 128 -5.15 -10.34 -12.49
C GLY A 128 -4.14 -10.32 -11.35
N LYS A 129 -2.89 -9.94 -11.65
CA LYS A 129 -1.84 -9.71 -10.63
C LYS A 129 -2.20 -8.59 -9.68
N LEU A 130 -2.71 -7.47 -10.21
CA LEU A 130 -3.16 -6.35 -9.39
C LEU A 130 -4.28 -6.78 -8.42
N ALA A 131 -5.26 -7.56 -8.90
CA ALA A 131 -6.33 -8.09 -8.08
C ALA A 131 -5.78 -9.01 -6.97
N ALA A 132 -4.90 -9.95 -7.30
CA ALA A 132 -4.31 -10.87 -6.31
C ALA A 132 -3.55 -10.15 -5.18
N MET A 133 -2.79 -9.10 -5.51
CA MET A 133 -2.10 -8.27 -4.51
C MET A 133 -3.09 -7.44 -3.68
N THR A 134 -4.18 -6.98 -4.30
CA THR A 134 -5.27 -6.28 -3.60
C THR A 134 -5.95 -7.22 -2.62
N ASP A 135 -6.27 -8.44 -3.04
CA ASP A 135 -6.91 -9.45 -2.20
C ASP A 135 -6.03 -9.81 -0.99
N GLU A 136 -4.72 -10.00 -1.17
CA GLU A 136 -3.79 -10.24 -0.06
C GLU A 136 -3.79 -9.08 0.96
N ALA A 137 -3.78 -7.84 0.48
CA ALA A 137 -3.86 -6.68 1.36
C ALA A 137 -5.23 -6.60 2.08
N VAL A 138 -6.32 -6.93 1.40
CA VAL A 138 -7.66 -6.99 2.01
C VAL A 138 -7.76 -8.09 3.07
N GLU A 139 -7.20 -9.27 2.80
CA GLU A 139 -7.10 -10.36 3.79
C GLU A 139 -6.30 -9.92 5.02
N TRP A 140 -5.21 -9.18 4.82
CA TRP A 140 -4.44 -8.63 5.93
C TRP A 140 -5.29 -7.63 6.75
N LEU A 141 -6.04 -6.73 6.11
CA LEU A 141 -6.95 -5.79 6.79
C LEU A 141 -8.04 -6.52 7.60
N GLU A 142 -8.56 -7.64 7.10
CA GLU A 142 -9.50 -8.50 7.82
C GLU A 142 -8.87 -9.12 9.06
N GLN A 143 -7.65 -9.65 8.93
CA GLN A 143 -6.91 -10.26 10.04
C GLN A 143 -6.59 -9.26 11.15
N GLN A 144 -6.35 -8.00 10.80
CA GLN A 144 -6.17 -6.92 11.78
C GLN A 144 -7.49 -6.40 12.38
N GLY A 145 -8.65 -6.89 11.90
CA GLY A 145 -9.97 -6.46 12.38
C GLY A 145 -10.34 -5.03 11.99
N LEU A 146 -9.76 -4.51 10.90
CA LEU A 146 -9.88 -3.12 10.48
C LEU A 146 -11.12 -2.86 9.60
N ILE A 147 -11.72 -3.91 9.06
CA ILE A 147 -12.90 -3.84 8.20
C ILE A 147 -14.04 -4.67 8.78
N ALA A 148 -15.27 -4.16 8.64
CA ALA A 148 -16.50 -4.83 9.05
C ALA A 148 -17.71 -4.15 8.38
N PRO A 149 -18.86 -4.84 8.21
CA PRO A 149 -20.01 -4.33 7.47
C PRO A 149 -20.61 -3.01 7.99
N ASP A 150 -20.30 -2.60 9.21
CA ASP A 150 -20.77 -1.36 9.84
C ASP A 150 -19.74 -0.20 9.77
N ARG A 151 -18.50 -0.48 9.38
CA ARG A 151 -17.39 0.49 9.34
C ARG A 151 -17.42 1.42 8.13
N GLU A 152 -16.97 2.64 8.33
CA GLU A 152 -16.69 3.64 7.29
C GLU A 152 -15.20 3.82 7.08
N LEU A 153 -14.80 3.69 5.82
CA LEU A 153 -13.42 3.82 5.40
C LEU A 153 -13.19 5.10 4.60
N LEU A 154 -11.98 5.63 4.72
CA LEU A 154 -11.39 6.63 3.84
C LEU A 154 -10.13 6.01 3.22
N ASP A 155 -10.00 6.05 1.90
CA ASP A 155 -8.78 5.67 1.18
C ASP A 155 -8.08 6.92 0.65
N LEU A 156 -6.80 7.06 1.00
CA LEU A 156 -5.95 8.19 0.62
C LEU A 156 -5.16 7.81 -0.63
N GLY A 157 -5.41 8.50 -1.74
CA GLY A 157 -4.82 8.14 -3.04
C GLY A 157 -5.39 6.82 -3.58
N CYS A 158 -6.71 6.77 -3.81
CA CYS A 158 -7.41 5.54 -4.21
C CYS A 158 -6.98 5.01 -5.60
N GLY A 159 -6.30 5.84 -6.41
CA GLY A 159 -5.78 5.49 -7.71
C GLY A 159 -6.88 4.94 -8.63
N SER A 160 -6.72 3.69 -9.06
CA SER A 160 -7.63 3.04 -10.00
C SER A 160 -8.93 2.51 -9.39
N GLY A 161 -9.17 2.74 -8.09
CA GLY A 161 -10.38 2.27 -7.38
C GLY A 161 -10.34 0.79 -6.96
N ARG A 162 -9.15 0.18 -6.91
CA ARG A 162 -9.01 -1.29 -6.72
C ARG A 162 -9.44 -1.72 -5.33
N PHE A 163 -9.11 -0.93 -4.31
CA PHE A 163 -9.51 -1.22 -2.93
C PHE A 163 -10.99 -0.94 -2.72
N GLU A 164 -11.55 0.10 -3.31
CA GLU A 164 -12.99 0.38 -3.23
C GLU A 164 -13.83 -0.76 -3.77
N GLN A 165 -13.45 -1.30 -4.93
CA GLN A 165 -14.13 -2.45 -5.51
C GLN A 165 -14.07 -3.66 -4.57
N ALA A 166 -12.87 -4.00 -4.07
CA ALA A 166 -12.64 -5.16 -3.23
C ALA A 166 -13.25 -5.04 -1.81
N LEU A 167 -13.28 -3.84 -1.25
CA LEU A 167 -13.77 -3.56 0.11
C LEU A 167 -15.26 -3.25 0.16
N SER A 168 -15.87 -2.80 -0.94
CA SER A 168 -17.30 -2.49 -0.99
C SER A 168 -18.23 -3.57 -0.41
N PRO A 169 -18.05 -4.89 -0.62
CA PRO A 169 -18.93 -5.89 -0.01
C PRO A 169 -18.66 -6.13 1.48
N LYS A 170 -17.59 -5.56 2.04
CA LYS A 170 -17.10 -5.84 3.40
C LYS A 170 -17.30 -4.68 4.38
N VAL A 171 -17.71 -3.51 3.89
CA VAL A 171 -17.83 -2.28 4.71
C VAL A 171 -19.14 -1.53 4.46
N ARG A 172 -19.52 -0.66 5.40
CA ARG A 172 -20.73 0.15 5.25
C ARG A 172 -20.59 1.17 4.14
N ARG A 173 -19.43 1.84 4.07
CA ARG A 173 -19.11 2.87 3.08
C ARG A 173 -17.61 3.05 2.96
N ILE A 174 -17.11 3.31 1.77
CA ILE A 174 -15.73 3.72 1.52
C ILE A 174 -15.70 4.99 0.67
N VAL A 175 -14.81 5.92 1.02
CA VAL A 175 -14.52 7.13 0.23
C VAL A 175 -13.09 7.08 -0.24
N GLY A 176 -12.87 7.07 -1.55
CA GLY A 176 -11.55 7.26 -2.14
C GLY A 176 -11.27 8.75 -2.40
N THR A 177 -10.07 9.21 -2.03
CA THR A 177 -9.55 10.53 -2.41
C THR A 177 -8.43 10.39 -3.42
N GLU A 178 -8.37 11.28 -4.39
CA GLU A 178 -7.38 11.21 -5.47
C GLU A 178 -7.03 12.62 -5.98
N ILE A 179 -5.79 12.83 -6.41
CA ILE A 179 -5.32 14.09 -6.99
C ILE A 179 -5.40 14.10 -8.52
N SER A 180 -5.36 12.92 -9.15
CA SER A 180 -5.42 12.73 -10.59
C SER A 180 -6.88 12.61 -11.09
N PRO A 181 -7.39 13.56 -11.90
CA PRO A 181 -8.73 13.47 -12.49
C PRO A 181 -8.91 12.19 -13.34
N ARG A 182 -7.88 11.79 -14.09
CA ARG A 182 -7.98 10.60 -14.96
C ARG A 182 -7.98 9.30 -14.16
N MET A 183 -7.19 9.20 -13.08
CA MET A 183 -7.31 8.07 -12.16
C MET A 183 -8.70 7.99 -11.55
N LEU A 184 -9.29 9.14 -11.22
CA LEU A 184 -10.65 9.21 -10.70
C LEU A 184 -11.71 8.74 -11.71
N GLU A 185 -11.52 9.01 -13.01
CA GLU A 185 -12.35 8.42 -14.05
C GLU A 185 -12.18 6.89 -14.11
N CYS A 186 -10.95 6.39 -13.98
CA CYS A 186 -10.68 4.96 -13.94
C CYS A 186 -11.34 4.28 -12.74
N SER A 187 -11.27 4.89 -11.55
CA SER A 187 -11.89 4.37 -10.34
C SER A 187 -13.42 4.39 -10.44
N GLY A 188 -14.01 5.47 -10.96
CA GLY A 188 -15.44 5.57 -11.23
C GLY A 188 -15.94 4.51 -12.22
N LYS A 189 -15.18 4.22 -13.28
CA LYS A 189 -15.49 3.12 -14.22
C LYS A 189 -15.40 1.75 -13.54
N ARG A 190 -14.33 1.49 -12.78
CA ARG A 190 -14.12 0.21 -12.07
C ARG A 190 -15.22 -0.07 -11.06
N CYS A 191 -15.66 0.96 -10.34
CA CYS A 191 -16.65 0.87 -9.27
C CYS A 191 -18.08 1.20 -9.75
N SER A 192 -18.32 1.18 -11.06
CA SER A 192 -19.65 1.45 -11.61
C SER A 192 -20.67 0.47 -11.05
N GLY A 193 -21.79 0.99 -10.52
CA GLY A 193 -22.86 0.20 -9.91
C GLY A 193 -22.69 -0.08 -8.42
N LEU A 194 -21.57 0.29 -7.79
CA LEU A 194 -21.40 0.17 -6.34
C LEU A 194 -22.07 1.34 -5.62
N THR A 195 -23.03 1.05 -4.74
CA THR A 195 -23.86 2.08 -4.08
C THR A 195 -23.25 2.66 -2.81
N ASN A 196 -22.20 2.04 -2.28
CA ASN A 196 -21.53 2.43 -1.03
C ASN A 196 -20.08 2.91 -1.23
N VAL A 197 -19.69 3.17 -2.49
CA VAL A 197 -18.39 3.74 -2.86
C VAL A 197 -18.60 5.19 -3.28
N GLN A 198 -17.73 6.09 -2.82
CA GLN A 198 -17.70 7.49 -3.23
C GLN A 198 -16.27 7.90 -3.55
N PHE A 199 -16.12 8.82 -4.48
CA PHE A 199 -14.83 9.36 -4.88
C PHE A 199 -14.81 10.87 -4.73
N ARG A 200 -13.64 11.42 -4.37
CA ARG A 200 -13.42 12.86 -4.25
C ARG A 200 -12.08 13.23 -4.86
N LEU A 201 -12.12 14.11 -5.86
CA LEU A 201 -10.94 14.83 -6.31
C LEU A 201 -10.49 15.79 -5.21
N THR A 202 -9.21 15.80 -4.88
CA THR A 202 -8.61 16.70 -3.90
C THR A 202 -7.36 17.37 -4.47
N ASP A 203 -6.82 18.35 -3.76
CA ASP A 203 -5.53 18.95 -4.07
C ASP A 203 -4.35 18.24 -3.37
N GLY A 204 -4.63 17.18 -2.60
CA GLY A 204 -3.62 16.37 -1.91
C GLY A 204 -2.90 17.05 -0.75
N ARG A 205 -3.37 18.19 -0.24
CA ARG A 205 -2.67 18.93 0.84
C ARG A 205 -3.04 18.46 2.24
N ASP A 206 -4.31 18.16 2.48
CA ASP A 206 -4.83 17.79 3.79
C ASP A 206 -6.20 17.08 3.71
N LEU A 207 -6.82 16.79 4.87
CA LEU A 207 -8.15 16.17 4.96
C LEU A 207 -9.20 17.16 5.51
N GLY A 208 -8.99 18.46 5.33
CA GLY A 208 -9.86 19.55 5.83
C GLY A 208 -11.30 19.46 5.32
N GLY A 209 -11.51 18.86 4.14
CA GLY A 209 -12.83 18.60 3.56
C GLY A 209 -13.66 17.51 4.26
N PHE A 210 -13.12 16.86 5.29
CA PHE A 210 -13.81 15.83 6.07
C PHE A 210 -14.10 16.30 7.50
N ARG A 211 -15.24 15.86 8.03
CA ARG A 211 -15.68 16.16 9.40
C ARG A 211 -14.90 15.35 10.41
N ASP A 212 -14.78 15.88 11.62
CA ASP A 212 -14.19 15.16 12.74
C ASP A 212 -14.96 13.86 13.03
N ARG A 213 -14.24 12.80 13.42
CA ARG A 213 -14.81 11.52 13.86
C ARG A 213 -15.79 10.93 12.83
N SER A 214 -15.45 10.97 11.55
CA SER A 214 -16.26 10.47 10.44
C SER A 214 -15.87 9.08 9.95
N PHE A 215 -14.68 8.57 10.27
CA PHE A 215 -14.20 7.28 9.74
C PHE A 215 -13.74 6.34 10.87
N ASP A 216 -13.89 5.04 10.64
CA ASP A 216 -13.44 3.96 11.53
C ASP A 216 -12.06 3.43 11.11
N CYS A 217 -11.71 3.58 9.83
CA CYS A 217 -10.40 3.24 9.30
C CYS A 217 -10.02 4.21 8.18
N ILE A 218 -8.77 4.64 8.15
CA ILE A 218 -8.16 5.35 7.02
C ILE A 218 -7.09 4.43 6.45
N LEU A 219 -7.17 4.17 5.15
CA LEU A 219 -6.21 3.40 4.40
C LEU A 219 -5.37 4.35 3.54
N ALA A 220 -4.07 4.08 3.43
CA ALA A 220 -3.19 4.75 2.48
C ALA A 220 -2.24 3.70 1.92
N VAL A 221 -2.52 3.22 0.70
CA VAL A 221 -1.70 2.19 0.02
C VAL A 221 -0.88 2.83 -1.07
N ASP A 222 0.44 2.83 -0.93
CA ASP A 222 1.38 3.50 -1.84
C ASP A 222 1.09 5.00 -2.04
N SER A 223 0.41 5.64 -1.08
CA SER A 223 0.07 7.07 -1.17
C SER A 223 1.07 7.95 -0.40
N PHE A 224 1.50 7.52 0.78
CA PHE A 224 2.46 8.26 1.60
C PHE A 224 3.82 8.54 0.94
N PRO A 225 4.39 7.67 0.07
CA PRO A 225 5.65 8.00 -0.61
C PRO A 225 5.56 9.31 -1.41
N TYR A 226 4.38 9.59 -1.99
CA TYR A 226 4.12 10.81 -2.75
C TYR A 226 3.82 12.01 -1.84
N LEU A 227 3.19 11.79 -0.69
CA LEU A 227 3.02 12.84 0.33
C LEU A 227 4.37 13.26 0.94
N VAL A 228 5.25 12.29 1.21
CA VAL A 228 6.62 12.52 1.69
C VAL A 228 7.43 13.25 0.61
N LEU A 229 7.29 12.85 -0.66
CA LEU A 229 7.92 13.52 -1.79
C LEU A 229 7.48 14.99 -1.93
N ALA A 230 6.18 15.27 -1.81
CA ALA A 230 5.66 16.65 -1.77
C ALA A 230 6.21 17.44 -0.57
N GLY A 231 6.48 16.75 0.54
CA GLY A 231 7.30 17.24 1.64
C GLY A 231 6.78 16.76 3.00
N GLY A 232 7.68 16.63 3.97
CA GLY A 232 7.33 16.13 5.31
C GLY A 232 6.20 16.91 6.01
N GLY A 233 6.00 18.19 5.67
CA GLY A 233 4.86 18.98 6.15
C GLY A 233 3.49 18.48 5.64
N ILE A 234 3.43 17.99 4.40
CA ILE A 234 2.22 17.41 3.79
C ILE A 234 1.93 16.06 4.44
N ALA A 235 2.92 15.17 4.55
CA ALA A 235 2.76 13.89 5.24
C ALA A 235 2.31 14.08 6.70
N ALA A 236 2.94 15.00 7.44
CA ALA A 236 2.57 15.33 8.82
C ALA A 236 1.13 15.89 8.92
N ALA A 237 0.70 16.71 7.96
CA ALA A 237 -0.67 17.21 7.90
C ALA A 237 -1.69 16.08 7.75
N HIS A 238 -1.40 15.09 6.90
CA HIS A 238 -2.28 13.92 6.71
C HIS A 238 -2.37 13.05 7.97
N VAL A 239 -1.27 12.81 8.68
CA VAL A 239 -1.29 12.06 9.95
C VAL A 239 -2.06 12.83 11.03
N ARG A 240 -1.80 14.14 11.17
CA ARG A 240 -2.53 15.01 12.10
C ARG A 240 -4.03 15.00 11.83
N ASP A 241 -4.42 15.20 10.58
CA ASP A 241 -5.82 15.25 10.20
C ASP A 241 -6.49 13.88 10.30
N SER A 242 -5.75 12.78 10.06
CA SER A 242 -6.21 11.42 10.35
C SER A 242 -6.60 11.27 11.82
N GLY A 243 -5.77 11.79 12.74
CA GLY A 243 -6.09 11.88 14.15
C GLY A 243 -7.40 12.61 14.44
N ARG A 244 -7.74 13.65 13.68
CA ARG A 244 -9.00 14.40 13.81
C ARG A 244 -10.21 13.66 13.25
N VAL A 245 -10.10 13.13 12.02
CA VAL A 245 -11.24 12.54 11.29
C VAL A 245 -11.56 11.10 11.72
N LEU A 246 -10.62 10.40 12.37
CA LEU A 246 -10.89 9.09 12.96
C LEU A 246 -11.83 9.18 14.17
N ARG A 247 -12.76 8.22 14.27
CA ARG A 247 -13.51 7.95 15.50
C ARG A 247 -12.58 7.38 16.58
N ALA A 248 -13.00 7.50 17.83
CA ALA A 248 -12.27 6.85 18.92
C ALA A 248 -12.29 5.33 18.70
N GLY A 249 -11.13 4.68 18.81
CA GLY A 249 -10.95 3.27 18.45
C GLY A 249 -10.80 2.99 16.95
N GLY A 250 -10.75 4.03 16.10
CA GLY A 250 -10.44 3.87 14.68
C GLY A 250 -8.93 3.85 14.39
N SER A 251 -8.55 3.47 13.18
CA SER A 251 -7.14 3.23 12.82
C SER A 251 -6.73 3.95 11.54
N LEU A 252 -5.49 4.43 11.49
CA LEU A 252 -4.79 4.81 10.26
C LEU A 252 -3.85 3.67 9.87
N VAL A 253 -3.98 3.18 8.65
CA VAL A 253 -3.09 2.19 8.05
C VAL A 253 -2.33 2.82 6.90
N ILE A 254 -1.01 2.73 6.99
CA ILE A 254 -0.08 3.19 5.96
C ILE A 254 0.63 1.96 5.43
N LEU A 255 0.40 1.64 4.17
CA LEU A 255 1.13 0.59 3.47
C LEU A 255 2.09 1.28 2.48
N ASN A 256 3.38 1.15 2.74
CA ASN A 256 4.48 2.00 2.28
C ASN A 256 4.39 3.45 2.75
N TYR A 257 5.26 3.84 3.68
CA TYR A 257 5.39 5.24 4.13
C TYR A 257 6.29 6.07 3.21
N SER A 258 7.44 5.52 2.81
CA SER A 258 8.38 6.19 1.91
C SER A 258 9.14 5.16 1.09
N TYR A 259 9.47 5.50 -0.16
CA TYR A 259 10.39 4.71 -0.99
C TYR A 259 11.86 4.97 -0.67
N GLU A 260 12.13 5.95 0.20
CA GLU A 260 13.47 6.29 0.67
C GLU A 260 13.64 6.03 2.17
N GLY A 261 14.89 5.79 2.58
CA GLY A 261 15.25 5.58 3.98
C GLY A 261 15.06 4.14 4.47
N GLY A 262 15.55 3.88 5.68
CA GLY A 262 15.43 2.56 6.33
C GLY A 262 14.10 2.42 7.07
N PHE A 263 13.60 1.19 7.15
CA PHE A 263 12.34 0.86 7.84
C PHE A 263 12.31 1.39 9.28
N GLU A 264 13.43 1.28 10.01
CA GLU A 264 13.53 1.73 11.40
C GLU A 264 13.44 3.26 11.53
N THR A 265 13.99 3.99 10.57
CA THR A 265 13.87 5.47 10.51
C THR A 265 12.44 5.88 10.21
N GLN A 266 11.81 5.22 9.23
CA GLN A 266 10.41 5.45 8.89
C GLN A 266 9.50 5.12 10.08
N GLN A 267 9.74 4.01 10.78
CA GLN A 267 8.97 3.63 11.96
C GLN A 267 9.07 4.69 13.07
N ALA A 268 10.27 5.23 13.33
CA ALA A 268 10.47 6.28 14.32
C ALA A 268 9.71 7.56 13.95
N GLU A 269 9.76 7.96 12.68
CA GLU A 269 9.04 9.14 12.18
C GLU A 269 7.52 8.97 12.28
N VAL A 270 6.99 7.85 11.78
CA VAL A 270 5.56 7.52 11.86
C VAL A 270 5.08 7.47 13.31
N THR A 271 5.88 6.93 14.23
CA THR A 271 5.59 6.91 15.66
C THR A 271 5.43 8.33 16.21
N GLU A 272 6.37 9.23 15.90
CA GLU A 272 6.34 10.59 16.42
C GLU A 272 5.20 11.41 15.82
N LEU A 273 4.97 11.30 14.50
CA LEU A 273 3.83 11.95 13.84
C LEU A 273 2.50 11.45 14.41
N GLY A 274 2.38 10.14 14.62
CA GLY A 274 1.22 9.52 15.26
C GLY A 274 0.97 10.09 16.66
N ARG A 275 2.01 10.12 17.50
CA ARG A 275 1.93 10.66 18.86
C ARG A 275 1.45 12.11 18.87
N LEU A 276 1.98 12.95 17.98
CA LEU A 276 1.57 14.35 17.83
C LEU A 276 0.11 14.49 17.35
N ALA A 277 -0.38 13.51 16.59
CA ALA A 277 -1.77 13.44 16.12
C ALA A 277 -2.75 12.78 17.11
N GLY A 278 -2.27 12.31 18.27
CA GLY A 278 -3.09 11.57 19.24
C GLY A 278 -3.42 10.14 18.79
N LEU A 279 -2.54 9.55 17.98
CA LEU A 279 -2.57 8.16 17.53
C LEU A 279 -1.39 7.39 18.16
N GLU A 280 -1.56 6.09 18.36
CA GLU A 280 -0.54 5.19 18.89
C GLU A 280 -0.14 4.18 17.82
N LEU A 281 1.15 4.05 17.51
CA LEU A 281 1.64 3.00 16.62
C LEU A 281 1.50 1.64 17.33
N THR A 282 0.58 0.79 16.86
CA THR A 282 0.28 -0.51 17.47
C THR A 282 0.85 -1.69 16.71
N SER A 283 1.14 -1.51 15.41
CA SER A 283 1.81 -2.52 14.58
C SER A 283 2.71 -1.86 13.54
N ALA A 284 3.87 -2.47 13.32
CA ALA A 284 4.81 -2.11 12.26
C ALA A 284 5.45 -3.38 11.70
N ALA A 285 5.37 -3.59 10.39
CA ALA A 285 5.93 -4.76 9.73
C ALA A 285 6.64 -4.34 8.44
N LYS A 286 7.88 -4.82 8.25
CA LYS A 286 8.69 -4.45 7.09
C LYS A 286 8.16 -5.02 5.77
N ASN A 287 7.78 -6.30 5.76
CA ASN A 287 7.29 -7.01 4.58
C ASN A 287 6.21 -8.03 5.03
N PRO A 288 4.97 -7.62 5.36
CA PRO A 288 3.95 -8.55 5.82
C PRO A 288 3.23 -9.30 4.68
N PHE A 289 3.48 -8.91 3.41
CA PHE A 289 2.82 -9.47 2.23
C PHE A 289 3.77 -10.41 1.46
N ARG A 290 3.21 -11.36 0.72
CA ARG A 290 3.97 -12.33 -0.10
C ARG A 290 4.10 -11.88 -1.54
N LEU A 291 3.07 -11.22 -2.08
CA LEU A 291 3.02 -10.76 -3.47
C LEU A 291 3.52 -9.33 -3.65
N TRP A 292 3.81 -8.66 -2.54
CA TRP A 292 4.20 -7.26 -2.49
C TRP A 292 5.27 -7.03 -1.41
N ASP A 293 6.31 -6.26 -1.73
CA ASP A 293 7.41 -5.93 -0.83
C ASP A 293 7.17 -4.63 -0.04
N GLY A 294 5.90 -4.36 0.28
CA GLY A 294 5.50 -3.16 1.01
C GLY A 294 5.65 -3.29 2.52
N SER A 295 5.99 -2.18 3.18
CA SER A 295 5.90 -2.05 4.65
C SER A 295 4.49 -1.73 5.09
N ALA A 296 4.14 -2.05 6.34
CA ALA A 296 2.86 -1.71 6.95
C ALA A 296 3.05 -1.05 8.31
N PHE A 297 2.35 0.06 8.52
CA PHE A 297 2.23 0.74 9.80
C PHE A 297 0.75 0.89 10.15
N GLN A 298 0.39 0.52 11.37
CA GLN A 298 -0.95 0.71 11.91
C GLN A 298 -0.89 1.62 13.13
N LEU A 299 -1.61 2.73 13.06
CA LEU A 299 -1.75 3.67 14.16
C LEU A 299 -3.20 3.70 14.63
N ASP A 300 -3.43 3.40 15.90
CA ASP A 300 -4.76 3.36 16.48
C ASP A 300 -5.05 4.64 17.27
N LYS A 301 -6.26 5.16 17.10
CA LYS A 301 -6.77 6.23 17.94
C LYS A 301 -7.32 5.62 19.23
N PRO A 302 -6.79 6.00 20.41
CA PRO A 302 -7.26 5.45 21.66
C PRO A 302 -8.78 5.54 21.81
N GLY A 303 -9.40 4.45 22.23
CA GLY A 303 -10.83 4.40 22.53
C GLY A 303 -11.20 5.31 23.71
N PRO A 304 -12.51 5.54 23.96
CA PRO A 304 -12.95 6.22 25.17
C PRO A 304 -12.42 5.45 26.38
N SER A 305 -11.55 6.07 27.18
CA SER A 305 -11.11 5.45 28.42
C SER A 305 -12.35 5.16 29.28
N LEU A 306 -12.50 3.92 29.77
CA LEU A 306 -13.54 3.55 30.74
C LEU A 306 -13.29 4.19 32.13
N ARG A 307 -12.62 5.35 32.21
CA ARG A 307 -12.42 6.11 33.45
C ARG A 307 -13.70 6.85 33.77
N GLY A 308 -14.60 6.16 34.46
CA GLY A 308 -15.87 6.74 34.90
C GLY A 308 -16.88 5.77 35.52
N ARG A 309 -16.64 4.45 35.50
CA ARG A 309 -17.36 3.54 36.40
C ARG A 309 -16.55 3.40 37.68
N SER A 310 -16.99 4.09 38.73
CA SER A 310 -16.70 3.73 40.11
C SER A 310 -16.93 2.21 40.24
N MET A 311 -15.83 1.46 40.34
CA MET A 311 -15.87 0.06 40.74
C MET A 311 -16.26 0.03 42.20
N GLY A 312 -17.57 -0.09 42.45
CA GLY A 312 -18.06 -0.62 43.71
C GLY A 312 -17.32 -1.94 43.99
N ARG A 313 -16.79 -2.07 45.21
CA ARG A 313 -16.02 -3.24 45.65
C ARG A 313 -16.74 -4.52 45.27
N GLY A 314 -16.02 -5.40 44.55
CA GLY A 314 -16.39 -6.80 44.39
C GLY A 314 -17.13 -7.14 43.09
N SER A 315 -16.39 -7.41 42.03
CA SER A 315 -16.69 -8.53 41.11
C SER A 315 -15.53 -8.72 40.13
N THR A 316 -14.87 -9.87 40.24
CA THR A 316 -13.86 -10.35 39.31
C THR A 316 -14.52 -10.68 37.97
N LEU A 317 -14.36 -9.80 36.99
CA LEU A 317 -14.80 -10.06 35.62
C LEU A 317 -13.84 -11.07 34.97
N ARG A 318 -14.22 -12.36 34.95
CA ARG A 318 -13.50 -13.39 34.18
C ARG A 318 -13.80 -13.18 32.69
N ALA A 319 -12.83 -12.63 31.95
CA ALA A 319 -12.83 -12.70 30.50
C ALA A 319 -12.76 -14.17 30.07
N ARG A 320 -13.83 -14.70 29.47
CA ARG A 320 -13.83 -16.02 28.83
C ARG A 320 -13.28 -15.87 27.41
N ILE A 321 -11.98 -16.11 27.25
CA ILE A 321 -11.40 -16.38 25.92
C ILE A 321 -11.95 -17.74 25.48
N ARG A 322 -12.82 -17.75 24.46
CA ARG A 322 -13.18 -18.99 23.75
C ARG A 322 -12.12 -19.21 22.68
N VAL A 323 -11.19 -20.13 22.94
CA VAL A 323 -10.36 -20.70 21.89
C VAL A 323 -11.22 -21.67 21.09
N ALA A 324 -11.56 -21.31 19.85
CA ALA A 324 -12.19 -22.24 18.91
C ALA A 324 -11.11 -23.16 18.34
N LEU A 325 -11.01 -24.39 18.86
CA LEU A 325 -10.26 -25.46 18.22
C LEU A 325 -11.05 -25.92 16.99
N VAL A 326 -10.55 -25.56 15.80
CA VAL A 326 -11.04 -26.08 14.52
C VAL A 326 -10.61 -27.54 14.42
N GLY A 327 -11.53 -28.46 14.71
CA GLY A 327 -11.31 -29.89 14.53
C GLY A 327 -11.49 -30.29 13.07
N VAL A 328 -10.40 -30.64 12.40
CA VAL A 328 -10.44 -31.36 11.12
C VAL A 328 -10.95 -32.78 11.38
N ARG A 329 -12.12 -33.12 10.82
CA ARG A 329 -12.64 -34.49 10.81
C ARG A 329 -12.01 -35.26 9.65
N ASP A 330 -11.06 -36.13 9.95
CA ASP A 330 -10.74 -37.25 9.07
C ASP A 330 -11.62 -38.45 9.46
N ARG A 331 -12.34 -39.00 8.46
CA ARG A 331 -13.13 -40.23 8.60
C ARG A 331 -12.35 -41.37 7.95
N SER A 332 -11.37 -41.92 8.65
CA SER A 332 -10.98 -43.31 8.41
C SER A 332 -10.15 -43.87 9.58
N LEU A 333 -10.44 -45.12 9.93
CA LEU A 333 -9.71 -46.00 10.85
C LEU A 333 -9.96 -45.81 12.36
N GLY A 334 -10.78 -46.73 12.89
CA GLY A 334 -11.00 -46.90 14.31
C GLY A 334 -9.87 -47.67 14.99
N ARG A 335 -9.47 -47.19 16.18
CA ARG A 335 -9.29 -47.96 17.42
C ARG A 335 -8.77 -47.03 18.53
N PHE A 336 -9.42 -47.08 19.69
CA PHE A 336 -9.03 -46.38 20.91
C PHE A 336 -7.80 -47.00 21.57
N ARG A 337 -6.92 -46.17 22.14
CA ARG A 337 -6.20 -46.47 23.39
C ARG A 337 -5.85 -45.17 24.13
N ALA A 338 -6.14 -45.17 25.43
CA ALA A 338 -5.93 -44.05 26.35
C ALA A 338 -4.50 -44.00 26.90
N ALA A 339 -3.97 -42.80 27.09
CA ALA A 339 -3.01 -42.48 28.16
C ALA A 339 -2.91 -40.95 28.32
N ALA A 340 -3.22 -40.46 29.53
CA ALA A 340 -2.73 -39.17 30.03
C ALA A 340 -1.30 -39.37 30.60
N PRO A 341 -0.50 -38.30 30.79
CA PRO A 341 -0.59 -37.61 32.07
C PRO A 341 -0.49 -36.08 32.01
N LEU A 342 -0.95 -35.49 33.12
CA LEU A 342 -0.87 -34.10 33.54
C LEU A 342 0.58 -33.60 33.65
N LEU A 343 0.82 -32.35 33.25
CA LEU A 343 1.73 -31.45 33.96
C LEU A 343 1.17 -30.02 33.98
N ARG A 344 0.89 -29.53 35.19
CA ARG A 344 0.70 -28.10 35.55
C ARG A 344 2.08 -27.45 35.71
N ILE A 345 2.17 -26.11 35.61
CA ILE A 345 3.02 -25.13 36.37
C ILE A 345 3.01 -23.78 35.55
N PRO A 346 3.13 -22.57 36.17
CA PRO A 346 2.01 -21.71 36.58
C PRO A 346 1.98 -20.34 35.87
N LEU A 347 0.94 -19.52 36.10
CA LEU A 347 1.00 -18.08 35.81
C LEU A 347 1.81 -17.38 36.92
N LEU A 348 2.88 -16.68 36.54
CA LEU A 348 3.51 -15.67 37.39
C LEU A 348 2.98 -14.29 37.00
N ALA A 349 2.27 -13.67 37.94
CA ALA A 349 2.09 -12.23 37.98
C ALA A 349 3.41 -11.60 38.46
N ALA A 350 3.88 -10.57 37.75
CA ALA A 350 4.96 -9.71 38.21
C ALA A 350 4.43 -8.27 38.31
N ASP A 351 4.28 -7.81 39.55
CA ASP A 351 4.06 -6.43 39.93
C ASP A 351 5.35 -5.62 39.77
N VAL A 352 5.21 -4.36 39.38
CA VAL A 352 6.30 -3.41 39.13
C VAL A 352 6.85 -2.86 40.45
N THR A 353 8.17 -2.92 40.65
CA THR A 353 8.88 -1.99 41.54
C THR A 353 10.19 -1.49 40.92
N ARG A 354 10.44 -0.20 41.18
CA ARG A 354 11.57 0.67 40.80
C ARG A 354 12.95 0.01 40.80
N GLY A 355 13.76 0.37 39.79
CA GLY A 355 15.23 0.28 39.87
C GLY A 355 15.86 0.24 38.48
N GLY A 356 16.61 1.27 38.10
CA GLY A 356 17.24 1.37 36.79
C GLY A 356 18.35 0.36 36.57
N LEU A 357 18.63 0.07 35.30
CA LEU A 357 19.94 -0.41 34.87
C LEU A 357 20.23 0.09 33.45
N LEU A 358 21.23 0.97 33.37
CA LEU A 358 21.97 1.33 32.16
C LEU A 358 22.74 0.11 31.66
N VAL A 359 22.61 -0.21 30.38
CA VAL A 359 23.63 -0.98 29.64
C VAL A 359 23.76 -0.40 28.23
N ALA A 360 24.92 0.19 27.97
CA ALA A 360 25.48 0.37 26.62
C ALA A 360 26.44 -0.80 26.32
N PRO A 361 26.65 -1.14 25.04
CA PRO A 361 27.99 -1.03 24.46
C PRO A 361 27.93 -0.40 23.05
N ALA A 362 28.76 0.61 22.77
CA ALA A 362 30.14 0.51 22.24
C ALA A 362 30.18 0.22 20.72
N GLY A 363 30.68 1.20 19.98
CA GLY A 363 30.68 1.24 18.52
C GLY A 363 31.71 0.34 17.84
N GLY A 364 31.52 0.18 16.53
CA GLY A 364 32.45 -0.41 15.59
C GLY A 364 32.22 0.18 14.19
N LEU A 365 33.22 0.91 13.71
CA LEU A 365 33.36 1.53 12.38
C LEU A 365 32.91 0.63 11.21
N VAL A 366 32.17 1.20 10.25
CA VAL A 366 32.35 0.90 8.81
C VAL A 366 32.25 2.19 8.00
N ARG A 367 33.35 2.52 7.30
CA ARG A 367 33.54 3.64 6.38
C ARG A 367 32.96 3.31 4.99
N ASN A 368 32.35 4.33 4.37
CA ASN A 368 32.27 4.68 2.94
C ASN A 368 32.37 3.59 1.86
N LEU A 369 31.35 3.58 0.97
CA LEU A 369 31.49 3.50 -0.49
C LEU A 369 30.17 3.92 -1.16
N LEU A 370 29.94 5.23 -1.29
CA LEU A 370 28.93 5.77 -2.22
C LEU A 370 29.62 6.13 -3.53
N ALA A 371 29.53 5.22 -4.51
CA ALA A 371 29.77 5.57 -5.90
C ALA A 371 28.47 6.13 -6.48
N ARG A 372 28.49 7.43 -6.81
CA ARG A 372 27.46 8.09 -7.63
C ARG A 372 27.46 7.50 -9.03
N PRO A 373 26.31 7.24 -9.66
CA PRO A 373 26.22 7.24 -11.11
C PRO A 373 25.93 8.65 -11.63
N ALA A 374 26.48 8.91 -12.81
CA ALA A 374 26.61 10.18 -13.49
C ALA A 374 25.27 10.74 -14.01
N ALA A 375 25.25 12.08 -14.13
CA ALA A 375 24.22 12.86 -14.80
C ALA A 375 24.03 12.43 -16.25
N TRP A 376 22.76 12.38 -16.69
CA TRP A 376 22.39 12.18 -18.09
C TRP A 376 22.54 13.50 -18.87
N PRO A 377 23.11 13.50 -20.08
CA PRO A 377 23.22 14.71 -20.89
C PRO A 377 21.86 15.16 -21.41
N SER A 378 21.57 16.43 -21.16
CA SER A 378 20.45 17.20 -21.69
C SER A 378 20.75 17.65 -23.12
N ASP A 379 20.10 17.04 -24.10
CA ASP A 379 19.91 17.65 -25.43
C ASP A 379 18.57 17.19 -26.01
N ALA A 380 17.55 18.04 -25.84
CA ALA A 380 16.26 17.93 -26.51
C ALA A 380 16.05 19.19 -27.34
N SER A 381 16.64 19.22 -28.54
CA SER A 381 16.30 20.19 -29.57
C SER A 381 15.75 19.46 -30.79
N SER A 382 14.42 19.24 -30.80
CA SER A 382 13.56 19.24 -32.00
C SER A 382 12.27 18.44 -31.77
N LEU A 383 11.25 19.02 -31.14
CA LEU A 383 9.85 18.65 -31.40
C LEU A 383 8.97 19.91 -31.31
N LEU A 384 8.21 20.13 -32.38
CA LEU A 384 7.31 21.26 -32.60
C LEU A 384 6.13 21.28 -31.60
N PRO A 385 5.57 22.46 -31.26
CA PRO A 385 4.54 22.57 -30.22
C PRO A 385 3.17 22.08 -30.71
N ALA A 386 2.53 21.19 -29.96
CA ALA A 386 1.11 20.88 -30.11
C ALA A 386 0.27 21.97 -29.41
N GLN A 387 -0.70 22.53 -30.12
CA GLN A 387 -1.60 23.55 -29.59
C GLN A 387 -2.63 22.95 -28.61
N PRO A 388 -3.01 23.67 -27.55
CA PRO A 388 -3.99 23.18 -26.58
C PRO A 388 -5.42 23.28 -27.14
N MET A 389 -6.13 22.15 -27.20
CA MET A 389 -7.59 22.15 -27.30
C MET A 389 -8.18 22.46 -25.92
N ARG A 390 -8.88 23.60 -25.83
CA ARG A 390 -9.74 23.94 -24.69
C ARG A 390 -10.99 23.07 -24.78
N HIS A 391 -11.24 22.25 -23.76
CA HIS A 391 -12.58 21.73 -23.49
C HIS A 391 -13.13 22.48 -22.29
N ASP A 392 -14.25 23.18 -22.51
CA ASP A 392 -15.04 23.82 -21.47
C ASP A 392 -15.58 22.73 -20.52
N PHE A 393 -15.04 22.69 -19.31
CA PHE A 393 -15.53 21.88 -18.21
C PHE A 393 -16.59 22.68 -17.44
N ASP A 394 -17.79 22.12 -17.29
CA ASP A 394 -18.89 22.70 -16.52
C ASP A 394 -18.76 22.30 -15.04
N PRO A 395 -18.44 23.25 -14.12
CA PRO A 395 -18.29 22.97 -12.70
C PRO A 395 -19.60 22.68 -11.95
N ALA A 396 -20.76 22.65 -12.62
CA ALA A 396 -22.05 22.37 -11.98
C ALA A 396 -22.33 20.88 -11.68
N GLN A 397 -21.43 19.95 -12.00
CA GLN A 397 -21.55 18.53 -11.61
C GLN A 397 -20.99 18.21 -10.21
N ILE A 398 -20.58 19.22 -9.45
CA ILE A 398 -20.16 19.07 -8.05
C ILE A 398 -21.43 18.88 -7.21
N GLY A 399 -21.68 17.65 -6.77
CA GLY A 399 -22.84 17.30 -5.95
C GLY A 399 -23.00 18.19 -4.73
N GLU A 400 -24.18 18.79 -4.61
CA GLU A 400 -24.65 19.55 -3.45
C GLU A 400 -24.50 18.75 -2.12
N PRO A 401 -24.18 19.41 -0.99
CA PRO A 401 -24.18 18.76 0.31
C PRO A 401 -25.63 18.51 0.77
N PHE A 402 -26.05 17.24 0.86
CA PHE A 402 -27.40 16.92 1.36
C PHE A 402 -27.54 17.06 2.89
N PRO A 403 -28.76 17.40 3.38
CA PRO A 403 -29.02 17.80 4.76
C PRO A 403 -29.09 16.63 5.74
N ALA A 404 -28.96 16.99 7.03
CA ALA A 404 -28.97 16.08 8.16
C ALA A 404 -30.18 15.13 8.20
N ALA A 405 -29.91 13.86 8.53
CA ALA A 405 -30.91 12.84 8.78
C ALA A 405 -31.89 13.27 9.89
N SER A 406 -33.08 13.72 9.50
CA SER A 406 -34.23 13.81 10.39
C SER A 406 -34.84 12.41 10.54
N ARG A 407 -34.88 11.97 11.80
CA ARG A 407 -35.56 10.79 12.34
C ARG A 407 -36.80 10.38 11.53
N TRP A 408 -36.80 9.15 11.00
CA TRP A 408 -38.03 8.46 10.62
C TRP A 408 -38.49 7.59 11.78
N SER A 409 -39.39 8.14 12.59
CA SER A 409 -40.31 7.39 13.44
C SER A 409 -41.68 7.42 12.77
N GLY A 410 -42.22 6.27 12.37
CA GLY A 410 -43.51 6.21 11.69
C GLY A 410 -43.97 4.79 11.43
N ASN A 411 -44.43 4.14 12.48
CA ASN A 411 -45.21 2.91 12.45
C ASN A 411 -46.60 3.23 11.84
N GLU A 412 -47.00 2.58 10.75
CA GLU A 412 -48.42 2.47 10.43
C GLU A 412 -48.72 1.18 9.65
N ARG A 413 -49.49 0.32 10.31
CA ARG A 413 -50.27 -0.76 9.70
C ARG A 413 -51.46 -0.13 8.96
N ARG A 414 -51.77 -0.63 7.75
CA ARG A 414 -53.06 -1.30 7.40
C ARG A 414 -53.30 -1.35 5.87
N SER A 415 -53.75 -2.54 5.44
CA SER A 415 -54.73 -2.86 4.36
C SER A 415 -54.55 -2.19 2.99
N LYS A 416 -54.46 -2.92 1.87
CA LYS A 416 -55.26 -4.06 1.40
C LYS A 416 -54.43 -4.95 0.49
#